data_AF-A0A962QNY7-F1
#
_entry.id   AF-A0A962QNY7-F1
#
_cell.length_a   1.000
_cell.length_b   1.000
_cell.length_c   1.000
_cell.angle_alpha   90.00
_cell.angle_beta   90.00
_cell.angle_gamma   90.00
#
_symmetry.space_group_name_H-M   'P 1'
#
loop_
_entity.id
_entity.type
_entity.pdbx_description
1 polymer ?
#
loop_
_entity_poly.entity_id
_entity_poly.type
_entity_poly.pdbx_seq_one_letter_code
_entity_poly.pdbx_strand_id
1 'polypeptide(L)'
;MTRRLRLWLQRRRHPGRYARLSQLLPALHLKRSELLQRQRADFDAIARYAAAHTDYYARRYASAMRHAGRRLLPEDLPILEKSDVIAHRDELLARQFSPHSTRLGHTGGSTGSPLSFYYDDAKHELMLAGMMRGFMLS
;
A
#
# COMPACT_ATOMS: atom_id res chain seq x y z
N MET A 1 -8.25 11.59 -33.59
CA MET A 1 -8.89 10.80 -32.51
C MET A 1 -9.33 11.75 -31.39
N THR A 2 -10.63 11.85 -31.10
CA THR A 2 -11.14 12.81 -30.09
C THR A 2 -10.66 12.44 -28.68
N ARG A 3 -10.41 13.43 -27.83
CA ARG A 3 -9.95 13.24 -26.42
C ARG A 3 -10.86 12.27 -25.65
N ARG A 4 -12.17 12.33 -25.89
CA ARG A 4 -13.16 11.42 -25.30
C ARG A 4 -12.95 9.96 -25.70
N LEU A 5 -12.72 9.67 -26.98
CA LEU A 5 -12.47 8.30 -27.45
C LEU A 5 -11.16 7.74 -26.88
N ARG A 6 -10.12 8.58 -26.77
CA ARG A 6 -8.85 8.20 -26.14
C ARG A 6 -9.02 7.82 -24.67
N LEU A 7 -9.74 8.65 -23.90
CA LEU A 7 -9.99 8.38 -22.48
C LEU A 7 -10.86 7.13 -22.27
N TRP A 8 -11.87 6.93 -23.12
CA TRP A 8 -12.69 5.72 -23.08
C TRP A 8 -11.87 4.46 -23.35
N LEU A 9 -11.02 4.47 -24.38
CA LEU A 9 -10.13 3.35 -24.68
C LEU A 9 -9.13 3.07 -23.55
N GLN A 10 -8.54 4.12 -22.95
CA GLN A 10 -7.62 3.95 -21.82
C GLN A 10 -8.31 3.36 -20.60
N ARG A 11 -9.55 3.78 -20.29
CA ARG A 11 -10.35 3.22 -19.19
C ARG A 11 -10.61 1.73 -19.37
N ARG A 12 -10.90 1.27 -20.60
CA ARG A 12 -11.11 -0.15 -20.88
C ARG A 12 -9.82 -0.96 -20.82
N ARG A 13 -8.69 -0.38 -21.22
CA ARG A 13 -7.37 -1.05 -21.19
C ARG A 13 -6.77 -1.14 -19.78
N HIS A 14 -7.04 -0.17 -18.91
CA HIS A 14 -6.47 -0.11 -17.56
C HIS A 14 -7.54 0.09 -16.48
N PRO A 15 -8.50 -0.84 -16.34
CA PRO A 15 -9.65 -0.66 -15.44
C PRO A 15 -9.23 -0.48 -13.98
N GLY A 16 -8.22 -1.22 -13.51
CA GLY A 16 -7.69 -1.09 -12.15
C GLY A 16 -7.17 0.31 -11.84
N ARG A 17 -6.41 0.91 -12.77
CA ARG A 17 -5.90 2.28 -12.63
C ARG A 17 -7.00 3.31 -12.42
N TYR A 18 -8.03 3.25 -13.27
CA TYR A 18 -9.10 4.23 -13.25
C TYR A 18 -10.03 4.04 -12.06
N ALA A 19 -10.22 2.80 -11.60
CA ALA A 19 -10.92 2.52 -10.34
C ALA A 19 -10.17 3.10 -9.13
N ARG A 20 -8.83 2.98 -9.08
CA ARG A 20 -8.02 3.63 -8.04
C ARG A 20 -8.06 5.15 -8.17
N LEU A 21 -7.96 5.70 -9.38
CA LEU A 21 -8.06 7.15 -9.60
C LEU A 21 -9.40 7.72 -9.13
N SER A 22 -10.51 7.03 -9.40
CA SER A 22 -11.83 7.47 -8.89
C SER A 22 -11.95 7.44 -7.37
N GLN A 23 -11.16 6.61 -6.68
CA GLN A 23 -11.07 6.62 -5.20
C GLN A 23 -10.16 7.76 -4.69
N LEU A 24 -9.14 8.15 -5.47
CA LEU A 24 -8.16 9.17 -5.08
C LEU A 24 -8.66 10.60 -5.30
N LEU A 25 -9.46 10.86 -6.34
CA LEU A 25 -9.92 12.21 -6.68
C LEU A 25 -10.81 12.85 -5.60
N PRO A 26 -11.83 12.16 -5.02
CA PRO A 26 -12.65 12.75 -3.96
C PRO A 26 -11.83 13.15 -2.73
N ALA A 27 -10.73 12.46 -2.46
CA ALA A 27 -9.87 12.73 -1.30
C ALA A 27 -9.23 14.12 -1.34
N LEU A 28 -9.14 14.76 -2.52
CA LEU A 28 -8.59 16.12 -2.69
C LEU A 28 -9.48 17.20 -2.09
N HIS A 29 -10.75 16.89 -1.82
CA HIS A 29 -11.75 17.85 -1.34
C HIS A 29 -12.20 17.58 0.09
N LEU A 30 -11.57 16.62 0.79
CA LEU A 30 -11.90 16.30 2.17
C LEU A 30 -11.49 17.45 3.10
N LYS A 31 -12.35 17.76 4.06
CA LYS A 31 -11.98 18.60 5.20
C LYS A 31 -10.97 17.86 6.07
N ARG A 32 -10.20 18.61 6.87
CA ARG A 32 -9.19 18.04 7.78
C ARG A 32 -9.73 16.92 8.66
N SER A 33 -10.91 17.09 9.26
CA SER A 33 -11.53 16.09 10.14
C SER A 33 -11.84 14.78 9.38
N GLU A 34 -12.39 14.89 8.18
CA GLU A 34 -12.73 13.75 7.31
C GLU A 34 -11.45 13.04 6.84
N LEU A 35 -10.42 13.79 6.47
CA LEU A 35 -9.12 13.23 6.08
C LEU A 35 -8.48 12.44 7.23
N LEU A 36 -8.47 13.00 8.45
CA LEU A 36 -7.91 12.33 9.62
C LEU A 36 -8.71 11.07 9.98
N GLN A 37 -10.04 11.12 9.88
CA GLN A 37 -10.89 9.95 10.12
C GLN A 37 -10.57 8.84 9.12
N ARG A 38 -10.40 9.19 7.84
CA ARG A 38 -10.05 8.25 6.77
C ARG A 38 -8.67 7.65 6.97
N GLN A 39 -7.65 8.47 7.24
CA GLN A 39 -6.28 8.00 7.49
C GLN A 39 -6.22 7.00 8.67
N ARG A 40 -6.97 7.28 9.75
CA ARG A 40 -7.07 6.37 10.91
C ARG A 40 -7.74 5.04 10.55
N ALA A 41 -8.78 5.07 9.73
CA ALA A 41 -9.46 3.86 9.28
C ALA A 41 -8.58 3.04 8.33
N ASP A 42 -7.91 3.69 7.37
CA ASP A 42 -7.00 3.05 6.42
C ASP A 42 -5.80 2.44 7.16
N PHE A 43 -5.23 3.14 8.15
CA PHE A 43 -4.14 2.62 8.98
C PHE A 43 -4.54 1.36 9.75
N ASP A 44 -5.66 1.39 10.48
CA ASP A 44 -6.15 0.23 11.23
C ASP A 44 -6.40 -0.97 10.31
N ALA A 45 -7.00 -0.73 9.13
CA ALA A 45 -7.23 -1.77 8.14
C ALA A 45 -5.92 -2.38 7.62
N ILE A 46 -4.92 -1.56 7.29
CA ILE A 46 -3.60 -2.05 6.81
C ILE A 46 -2.89 -2.85 7.90
N ALA A 47 -2.86 -2.36 9.14
CA ALA A 47 -2.17 -3.01 10.25
C ALA A 47 -2.81 -4.37 10.59
N ARG A 48 -4.14 -4.43 10.65
CA ARG A 48 -4.88 -5.68 10.89
C ARG A 48 -4.71 -6.67 9.75
N TYR A 49 -4.75 -6.20 8.50
CA TYR A 49 -4.50 -7.05 7.34
C TYR A 49 -3.08 -7.63 7.40
N ALA A 50 -2.08 -6.80 7.69
CA ALA A 50 -0.70 -7.26 7.82
C ALA A 50 -0.56 -8.37 8.87
N ALA A 51 -1.09 -8.16 10.08
CA ALA A 51 -1.06 -9.17 11.15
C ALA A 51 -1.82 -10.45 10.80
N ALA A 52 -2.93 -10.34 10.07
CA ALA A 52 -3.77 -11.48 9.70
C ALA A 52 -3.24 -12.27 8.49
N HIS A 53 -2.38 -11.68 7.66
CA HIS A 53 -1.99 -12.27 6.38
C HIS A 53 -0.49 -12.53 6.21
N THR A 54 0.40 -11.99 7.04
CA THR A 54 1.85 -12.25 6.97
C THR A 54 2.38 -12.88 8.25
N ASP A 55 3.46 -13.65 8.15
CA ASP A 55 4.02 -14.36 9.31
C ASP A 55 4.81 -13.42 10.22
N TYR A 56 5.56 -12.48 9.64
CA TYR A 56 6.31 -11.49 10.42
C TYR A 56 5.38 -10.63 11.29
N TYR A 57 4.33 -10.05 10.70
CA TYR A 57 3.44 -9.16 11.44
C TYR A 57 2.50 -9.92 12.38
N ALA A 58 2.10 -11.16 12.06
CA ALA A 58 1.35 -12.00 12.99
C ALA A 58 2.09 -12.15 14.33
N ARG A 59 3.41 -12.41 14.27
CA ARG A 59 4.24 -12.50 15.49
C ARG A 59 4.52 -11.13 16.09
N ARG A 60 4.98 -10.16 15.28
CA ARG A 60 5.44 -8.85 15.73
C ARG A 60 4.33 -8.03 16.37
N TYR A 61 3.10 -8.12 15.85
CA TYR A 61 1.95 -7.37 16.33
C TYR A 61 1.08 -8.15 17.32
N ALA A 62 1.41 -9.39 17.67
CA ALA A 62 0.59 -10.22 18.58
C ALA A 62 0.26 -9.51 19.90
N SER A 63 1.24 -8.81 20.50
CA SER A 63 0.98 -8.05 21.73
C SER A 63 0.03 -6.88 21.49
N ALA A 64 0.28 -6.08 20.45
CA ALA A 64 -0.56 -4.95 20.09
C ALA A 64 -2.00 -5.40 19.77
N MET A 65 -2.18 -6.48 19.01
CA MET A 65 -3.52 -7.02 18.67
C MET A 65 -4.31 -7.48 19.90
N ARG A 66 -3.64 -8.02 20.94
CA ARG A 66 -4.32 -8.47 22.17
C ARG A 66 -4.82 -7.30 23.03
N HIS A 67 -4.09 -6.19 23.04
CA HIS A 67 -4.44 -5.00 23.83
C HIS A 67 -5.19 -3.95 23.02
N ALA A 68 -5.23 -4.12 21.69
CA ALA A 68 -5.96 -3.24 20.80
C ALA A 68 -7.43 -3.22 21.23
N GLY A 69 -7.91 -2.03 21.58
CA GLY A 69 -9.35 -1.79 21.69
C GLY A 69 -10.01 -1.85 20.30
N ARG A 70 -11.02 -1.01 20.10
CA ARG A 70 -11.75 -0.98 18.81
C ARG A 70 -10.90 -0.51 17.62
N ARG A 71 -9.74 0.12 17.86
CA ARG A 71 -8.88 0.68 16.81
C ARG A 71 -7.41 0.72 17.25
N LEU A 72 -6.52 0.41 16.32
CA LEU A 72 -5.07 0.54 16.45
C LEU A 72 -4.61 1.96 16.11
N LEU A 73 -3.63 2.43 16.88
CA LEU A 73 -2.93 3.68 16.64
C LEU A 73 -1.48 3.39 16.21
N PRO A 74 -0.83 4.29 15.46
CA PRO A 74 0.57 4.15 15.07
C PRO A 74 1.51 3.86 16.25
N GLU A 75 1.29 4.54 17.37
CA GLU A 75 2.07 4.39 18.61
C GLU A 75 1.93 3.01 19.28
N ASP A 76 0.90 2.23 18.95
CA ASP A 76 0.70 0.88 19.49
C ASP A 76 1.59 -0.16 18.79
N LEU A 77 2.16 0.18 17.63
CA LEU A 77 2.92 -0.73 16.80
C LEU A 77 4.42 -0.46 16.91
N PRO A 78 5.25 -1.51 16.99
CA PRO A 78 6.69 -1.33 16.91
C PRO A 78 7.11 -0.79 15.54
N ILE A 79 8.15 0.05 15.54
CA ILE A 79 8.78 0.55 14.32
C ILE A 79 9.40 -0.63 13.54
N LEU A 80 9.20 -0.63 12.23
CA LEU A 80 9.83 -1.56 11.30
C LEU A 80 11.16 -0.98 10.84
N GLU A 81 12.26 -1.65 11.16
CA GLU A 81 13.59 -1.21 10.78
C GLU A 81 14.01 -1.76 9.40
N LYS A 82 15.00 -1.11 8.78
CA LYS A 82 15.54 -1.59 7.50
C LYS A 82 16.10 -3.02 7.61
N SER A 83 16.74 -3.34 8.73
CA SER A 83 17.30 -4.66 9.01
C SER A 83 16.22 -5.73 9.11
N ASP A 84 15.05 -5.41 9.66
CA ASP A 84 13.90 -6.33 9.73
C ASP A 84 13.49 -6.76 8.32
N VAL A 85 13.37 -5.80 7.40
CA VAL A 85 12.95 -6.07 6.03
C VAL A 85 13.97 -6.92 5.28
N ILE A 86 15.26 -6.69 5.50
CA ILE A 86 16.34 -7.49 4.89
C ILE A 86 16.32 -8.92 5.44
N ALA A 87 16.17 -9.09 6.76
CA ALA A 87 16.22 -10.39 7.42
C ALA A 87 14.94 -11.23 7.21
N HIS A 88 13.78 -10.58 7.13
CA HIS A 88 12.46 -11.22 7.16
C HIS A 88 11.62 -10.95 5.91
N ARG A 89 12.24 -10.61 4.77
CA ARG A 89 11.54 -10.24 3.52
C ARG A 89 10.43 -11.22 3.14
N ASP A 90 10.73 -12.51 3.16
CA ASP A 90 9.79 -13.53 2.69
C ASP A 90 8.64 -13.72 3.69
N GLU A 91 8.88 -13.47 4.97
CA GLU A 91 7.87 -13.50 6.03
C GLU A 91 6.96 -12.24 6.04
N LEU A 92 7.39 -11.17 5.37
CA LEU A 92 6.59 -9.97 5.11
C LEU A 92 5.65 -10.16 3.92
N LEU A 93 5.81 -11.22 3.12
CA LEU A 93 4.89 -11.55 2.04
C LEU A 93 3.59 -12.11 2.62
N ALA A 94 2.44 -11.66 2.09
CA ALA A 94 1.17 -12.24 2.48
C ALA A 94 1.06 -13.70 2.01
N ARG A 95 0.63 -14.58 2.91
CA ARG A 95 0.66 -16.05 2.76
C ARG A 95 -0.03 -16.59 1.50
N GLN A 96 -0.98 -15.85 0.94
CA GLN A 96 -1.64 -16.22 -0.31
C GLN A 96 -0.74 -16.07 -1.56
N PHE A 97 0.44 -15.46 -1.42
CA PHE A 97 1.40 -15.26 -2.49
C PHE A 97 2.64 -16.12 -2.28
N SER A 98 3.29 -16.50 -3.38
CA SER A 98 4.54 -17.26 -3.35
C SER A 98 5.74 -16.36 -3.64
N PRO A 99 6.85 -16.47 -2.88
CA PRO A 99 8.10 -15.76 -3.16
C PRO A 99 8.65 -16.02 -4.56
N HIS A 100 8.36 -17.20 -5.14
CA HIS A 100 8.89 -17.63 -6.44
C HIS A 100 8.16 -17.01 -7.64
N SER A 101 6.91 -16.61 -7.47
CA SER A 101 6.06 -16.07 -8.55
C SER A 101 5.69 -14.60 -8.36
N THR A 102 5.99 -14.03 -7.19
CA THR A 102 5.66 -12.63 -6.88
C THR A 102 6.78 -11.71 -7.33
N ARG A 103 6.43 -10.61 -8.00
CA ARG A 103 7.42 -9.66 -8.52
C ARG A 103 8.21 -9.03 -7.39
N LEU A 104 9.52 -8.92 -7.60
CA LEU A 104 10.45 -8.29 -6.67
C LEU A 104 10.82 -6.90 -7.16
N GLY A 105 10.72 -5.91 -6.28
CA GLY A 105 11.21 -4.55 -6.49
C GLY A 105 12.44 -4.29 -5.65
N HIS A 106 13.29 -3.37 -6.09
CA HIS A 106 14.48 -2.96 -5.37
C HIS A 106 14.48 -1.44 -5.15
N THR A 107 14.92 -1.01 -3.99
CA THR A 107 15.22 0.41 -3.74
C THR A 107 16.62 0.74 -4.25
N GLY A 108 16.81 1.92 -4.84
CA GLY A 108 18.14 2.42 -5.18
C GLY A 108 18.97 2.77 -3.94
N GLY A 109 20.29 2.58 -4.02
CA GLY A 109 21.25 3.02 -3.02
C GLY A 109 22.66 2.89 -3.56
N SER A 110 23.37 4.00 -3.73
CA SER A 110 24.72 4.05 -4.32
C SER A 110 25.83 3.57 -3.37
N THR A 111 25.52 3.36 -2.08
CA THR A 111 26.52 3.07 -1.03
C THR A 111 26.10 2.01 -0.02
N GLY A 112 24.92 1.38 -0.15
CA GLY A 112 24.41 0.41 0.83
C GLY A 112 23.67 -0.77 0.22
N SER A 113 23.44 -1.81 1.02
CA SER A 113 22.67 -2.98 0.58
C SER A 113 21.26 -2.56 0.14
N PRO A 114 20.86 -2.83 -1.11
CA PRO A 114 19.56 -2.46 -1.63
C PRO A 114 18.48 -3.25 -0.89
N LEU A 115 17.40 -2.57 -0.51
CA LEU A 115 16.23 -3.22 0.06
C LEU A 115 15.40 -3.82 -1.08
N SER A 116 14.97 -5.06 -0.91
CA SER A 116 14.08 -5.73 -1.85
C SER A 116 12.72 -5.99 -1.20
N PHE A 117 11.64 -5.84 -1.97
CA PHE A 117 10.27 -6.01 -1.49
C PHE A 117 9.38 -6.58 -2.58
N TYR A 118 8.39 -7.36 -2.18
CA TYR A 118 7.40 -7.92 -3.09
C TYR A 118 6.31 -6.91 -3.43
N TYR A 119 5.79 -6.96 -4.65
CA TYR A 119 4.63 -6.19 -5.05
C TYR A 119 3.78 -6.93 -6.08
N ASP A 120 2.50 -6.58 -6.12
CA ASP A 120 1.54 -7.07 -7.11
C ASP A 120 1.14 -5.98 -8.11
N ASP A 121 0.32 -6.36 -9.09
CA ASP A 121 -0.23 -5.44 -10.07
C ASP A 121 -1.13 -4.36 -9.42
N ALA A 122 -1.81 -4.69 -8.32
CA ALA A 122 -2.68 -3.75 -7.63
C ALA A 122 -1.89 -2.56 -7.05
N LYS A 123 -0.72 -2.82 -6.45
CA LYS A 123 0.23 -1.79 -6.02
C LYS A 123 0.68 -0.93 -7.20
N HIS A 124 1.04 -1.56 -8.32
CA HIS A 124 1.54 -0.84 -9.49
C HIS A 124 0.48 0.09 -10.10
N GLU A 125 -0.77 -0.38 -10.23
CA GLU A 125 -1.86 0.44 -10.76
C GLU A 125 -2.24 1.58 -9.80
N LEU A 126 -2.16 1.39 -8.48
CA LEU A 126 -2.33 2.46 -7.51
C LEU A 126 -1.26 3.55 -7.66
N MET A 127 0.00 3.17 -7.86
CA MET A 127 1.10 4.11 -8.10
C MET A 127 0.84 4.96 -9.36
N LEU A 128 0.47 4.33 -10.48
CA LEU A 128 0.17 5.03 -11.73
C LEU A 128 -1.07 5.93 -11.61
N ALA A 129 -2.10 5.51 -10.88
CA ALA A 129 -3.26 6.34 -10.58
C ALA A 129 -2.87 7.58 -9.75
N GLY A 130 -1.97 7.42 -8.76
CA GLY A 130 -1.41 8.52 -7.98
C GLY A 130 -0.63 9.52 -8.84
N MET A 131 0.19 9.04 -9.77
CA MET A 131 0.89 9.89 -10.74
C MET A 131 -0.07 10.66 -11.65
N MET A 132 -1.10 9.99 -12.20
CA MET A 132 -2.13 10.65 -13.00
C MET A 132 -2.82 11.76 -12.23
N ARG A 133 -3.19 11.51 -10.97
CA ARG A 133 -3.76 12.54 -10.09
C ARG A 133 -2.81 13.72 -9.93
N GLY A 134 -1.51 13.47 -9.72
CA GLY A 134 -0.50 14.51 -9.56
C GLY A 134 -0.35 15.40 -10.80
N PHE A 135 -0.25 14.79 -11.99
CA PHE A 135 -0.16 15.53 -13.25
C PHE A 135 -1.43 16.32 -13.61
N MET A 136 -2.58 16.00 -13.02
CA MET A 136 -3.79 16.83 -13.18
C MET A 136 -3.74 18.14 -12.37
N LEU A 137 -2.82 18.24 -11.41
CA LEU A 137 -2.62 19.42 -10.55
C LEU A 137 -1.40 20.26 -10.98
N SER A 138 -0.65 19.81 -11.99
CA SER A 138 0.46 20.54 -12.63
C SER A 138 -0.02 21.21 -13.90
#